data_AF-A0A6M4P938-F1
#
_entry.id   AF-A0A6M4P938-F1
#
_cell.length_a   1.000
_cell.length_b   1.000
_cell.length_c   1.000
_cell.angle_alpha   90.00
_cell.angle_beta   90.00
_cell.angle_gamma   90.00
#
_symmetry.space_group_name_H-M   'P 1'
#
loop_
_entity.id
_entity.type
_entity.pdbx_description
1 polymer ?
#
loop_
_entity_poly.entity_id
_entity_poly.type
_entity_poly.pdbx_seq_one_letter_code
_entity_poly.pdbx_strand_id
1 'polypeptide(L)'
;MVSGHTQAVDSAPVKANASMESVVLKTPATSIDNHLKKVEEENQEAKKKNDPSSSAAYVTAPEHHLRRVKKHQQNLIDNPVGAPGASHEKAQLLSNKTHYNPHDPDARISVKPGKARKLNYHCSMAVDTAEGVISHIQADFADGRDSQYLPSISMQVQNRLKKNELAMTDMLADAGYSNGSNYNFLEQRGITGWIPVFGKYKPEIEDFPYNKEKDEYRCPMNKPLPFKGFHIGVPIVFSRKFTLRYLDKKLTPS
;
A
#
# COMPACT_ATOMS: atom_id res chain seq x y z
N MET A 1 -21.18 11.67 -29.44
CA MET A 1 -20.46 10.46 -29.92
C MET A 1 -19.15 10.36 -29.15
N VAL A 2 -18.58 9.18 -28.93
CA VAL A 2 -17.34 9.03 -28.14
C VAL A 2 -16.14 9.56 -28.96
N SER A 3 -15.32 10.44 -28.39
CA SER A 3 -14.10 10.95 -29.04
C SER A 3 -12.92 9.99 -28.89
N GLY A 4 -12.82 9.33 -27.73
CA GLY A 4 -11.77 8.39 -27.34
C GLY A 4 -10.49 9.04 -26.84
N HIS A 5 -10.19 10.25 -27.30
CA HIS A 5 -8.92 10.95 -27.07
C HIS A 5 -8.58 11.16 -25.58
N THR A 6 -9.50 11.77 -24.82
CA THR A 6 -9.28 12.18 -23.43
C THR A 6 -10.27 11.50 -22.51
N GLN A 7 -9.75 10.83 -21.48
CA GLN A 7 -10.55 10.06 -20.53
C GLN A 7 -10.31 10.56 -19.10
N ALA A 8 -11.38 10.90 -18.39
CA ALA A 8 -11.34 11.28 -16.98
C ALA A 8 -11.73 10.10 -16.10
N VAL A 9 -10.94 9.85 -15.05
CA VAL A 9 -11.14 8.74 -14.11
C VAL A 9 -11.39 9.28 -12.71
N ASP A 10 -12.45 8.78 -12.08
CA ASP A 10 -12.75 9.05 -10.68
C ASP A 10 -13.25 7.78 -9.98
N SER A 11 -13.18 7.76 -8.65
CA SER A 11 -13.70 6.66 -7.86
C SER A 11 -14.44 7.08 -6.61
N ALA A 12 -15.41 6.26 -6.22
CA ALA A 12 -16.21 6.50 -5.03
C ALA A 12 -16.56 5.18 -4.33
N PRO A 13 -16.63 5.17 -2.99
CA PRO A 13 -17.14 4.00 -2.28
C PRO A 13 -18.64 3.89 -2.48
N VAL A 14 -19.09 2.73 -2.95
CA VAL A 14 -20.50 2.37 -3.09
C VAL A 14 -20.86 1.40 -1.98
N LYS A 15 -21.97 1.67 -1.28
CA LYS A 15 -22.41 0.83 -0.16
C LYS A 15 -22.76 -0.57 -0.65
N ALA A 16 -22.19 -1.59 -0.02
CA ALA A 16 -22.52 -2.98 -0.30
C ALA A 16 -23.91 -3.34 0.28
N ASN A 17 -24.55 -4.36 -0.29
CA ASN A 17 -25.80 -4.90 0.24
C ASN A 17 -25.54 -5.86 1.41
N ALA A 18 -24.82 -5.37 2.42
CA ALA A 18 -24.33 -6.18 3.53
C ALA A 18 -24.34 -5.38 4.84
N SER A 19 -24.73 -6.05 5.93
CA SER A 19 -24.78 -5.45 7.26
C SER A 19 -23.44 -5.57 8.00
N MET A 20 -23.07 -4.53 8.74
CA MET A 20 -21.95 -4.59 9.69
C MET A 20 -22.20 -5.55 10.86
N GLU A 21 -23.47 -5.88 11.16
CA GLU A 21 -23.86 -6.76 12.27
C GLU A 21 -23.67 -8.24 11.95
N SER A 22 -23.69 -8.59 10.66
CA SER A 22 -23.54 -9.97 10.18
C SER A 22 -22.09 -10.34 9.86
N VAL A 23 -21.13 -9.52 10.27
CA VAL A 23 -19.70 -9.73 10.00
C VAL A 23 -19.17 -10.83 10.92
N VAL A 24 -18.46 -11.80 10.34
CA VAL A 24 -17.96 -13.01 11.03
C VAL A 24 -16.43 -13.10 10.91
N LEU A 25 -15.79 -13.76 11.87
CA LEU A 25 -14.37 -14.06 11.85
C LEU A 25 -14.02 -15.03 10.71
N LYS A 26 -12.90 -14.79 10.04
CA LYS A 26 -12.31 -15.72 9.06
C LYS A 26 -11.74 -16.93 9.79
N THR A 27 -12.02 -18.11 9.26
CA THR A 27 -11.40 -19.35 9.77
C THR A 27 -9.94 -19.41 9.33
N PRO A 28 -9.01 -19.77 10.22
CA PRO A 28 -7.61 -19.97 9.84
C PRO A 28 -7.48 -21.08 8.80
N ALA A 29 -6.56 -20.91 7.84
CA ALA A 29 -6.35 -21.87 6.75
C ALA A 29 -5.83 -23.23 7.26
N THR A 30 -5.11 -23.24 8.39
CA THR A 30 -4.68 -24.46 9.07
C THR A 30 -5.61 -24.74 10.23
N SER A 31 -6.11 -25.99 10.32
CA SER A 31 -6.76 -26.47 11.54
C SER A 31 -5.86 -26.20 12.74
N ILE A 32 -6.47 -25.89 13.89
CA ILE A 32 -5.77 -25.71 15.16
C ILE A 32 -4.86 -26.91 15.43
N ASP A 33 -5.34 -28.13 15.16
CA ASP A 33 -4.57 -29.36 15.34
C ASP A 33 -3.33 -29.43 14.46
N ASN A 34 -3.43 -28.97 13.20
CA ASN A 34 -2.31 -28.95 12.28
C ASN A 34 -1.29 -27.86 12.66
N HIS A 35 -1.77 -26.74 13.19
CA HIS A 35 -0.88 -25.70 13.70
C HIS A 35 -0.15 -26.16 14.97
N LEU A 36 -0.86 -26.81 15.91
CA LEU A 36 -0.28 -27.41 17.11
C LEU A 36 0.75 -28.48 16.76
N LYS A 37 0.43 -29.40 15.84
CA LYS A 37 1.39 -30.39 15.34
C LYS A 37 2.64 -29.74 14.74
N LYS A 38 2.47 -28.71 13.93
CA LYS A 38 3.62 -27.99 13.33
C LYS A 38 4.48 -27.29 14.39
N VAL A 39 3.86 -26.70 15.41
CA VAL A 39 4.58 -26.09 16.54
C VAL A 39 5.29 -27.16 17.38
N GLU A 40 4.67 -28.33 17.57
CA GLU A 40 5.31 -29.48 18.23
C GLU A 40 6.49 -30.01 17.42
N GLU A 41 6.35 -30.11 16.09
CA GLU A 41 7.42 -30.52 15.17
C GLU A 41 8.56 -29.50 15.10
N GLU A 42 8.26 -28.19 15.09
CA GLU A 42 9.26 -27.12 15.10
C GLU A 42 9.97 -26.99 16.46
N ASN A 43 9.28 -27.30 17.56
CA ASN A 43 9.87 -27.36 18.91
C ASN A 43 10.55 -28.70 19.22
N GLN A 44 10.43 -29.70 18.35
CA GLN A 44 11.25 -30.90 18.41
C GLN A 44 12.65 -30.59 17.86
N GLU A 45 13.48 -29.95 18.68
CA GLU A 45 14.92 -30.00 18.46
C GLU A 45 15.40 -31.46 18.48
N ALA A 46 16.35 -31.78 17.60
CA ALA A 46 16.96 -33.10 17.49
C ALA A 46 17.38 -33.61 18.89
N LYS A 47 16.77 -34.73 19.32
CA LYS A 47 17.12 -35.43 20.56
C LYS A 47 18.61 -35.77 20.59
N LYS A 48 19.44 -34.87 21.12
CA LYS A 48 20.70 -35.26 21.74
C LYS A 48 20.32 -35.89 23.07
N LYS A 49 20.49 -37.21 23.15
CA LYS A 49 20.51 -37.96 24.41
C LYS A 49 21.42 -37.20 25.38
N ASN A 50 20.83 -36.63 26.42
CA ASN A 50 21.38 -36.37 27.75
C ASN A 50 20.34 -35.52 28.50
N ASP A 51 19.40 -36.18 29.19
CA ASP A 51 18.59 -35.51 30.21
C ASP A 51 19.50 -34.99 31.33
N PRO A 52 19.27 -33.76 31.83
CA PRO A 52 19.46 -33.48 33.23
C PRO A 52 18.12 -33.33 33.93
N SER A 53 18.05 -33.94 35.11
CA SER A 53 17.03 -33.85 36.15
C SER A 53 16.38 -32.46 36.26
N SER A 54 15.06 -32.47 36.48
CA SER A 54 14.23 -31.32 36.84
C SER A 54 14.98 -30.34 37.74
N SER A 55 15.39 -29.20 37.18
CA SER A 55 15.89 -28.06 37.92
C SER A 55 14.95 -26.90 37.62
N ALA A 56 14.48 -26.24 38.68
CA ALA A 56 13.62 -25.07 38.57
C ALA A 56 14.24 -24.07 37.58
N ALA A 57 13.48 -23.65 36.56
CA ALA A 57 13.96 -22.70 35.58
C ALA A 57 14.22 -21.34 36.27
N TYR A 58 15.49 -21.06 36.59
CA TYR A 58 15.88 -19.77 37.12
C TYR A 58 15.97 -18.75 35.98
N VAL A 59 15.42 -17.55 36.23
CA VAL A 59 15.45 -16.46 35.27
C VAL A 59 16.90 -16.12 34.91
N THR A 60 17.28 -16.44 33.68
CA THR A 60 18.66 -16.33 33.18
C THR A 60 18.99 -14.96 32.61
N ALA A 61 17.97 -14.09 32.47
CA ALA A 61 18.11 -12.77 31.88
C ALA A 61 18.67 -11.76 32.89
N PRO A 62 19.55 -10.82 32.48
CA PRO A 62 20.06 -9.77 33.35
C PRO A 62 18.94 -8.87 33.90
N GLU A 63 19.12 -8.38 35.12
CA GLU A 63 18.15 -7.57 35.87
C GLU A 63 17.59 -6.37 35.09
N HIS A 64 18.44 -5.67 34.30
CA HIS A 64 18.01 -4.53 33.50
C HIS A 64 17.03 -4.92 32.38
N HIS A 65 17.15 -6.15 31.86
CA HIS A 65 16.33 -6.67 30.79
C HIS A 65 14.94 -7.02 31.32
N LEU A 66 14.87 -7.63 32.51
CA LEU A 66 13.62 -7.90 33.22
C LEU A 66 12.88 -6.61 33.58
N ARG A 67 13.59 -5.56 34.03
CA ARG A 67 12.99 -4.24 34.28
C ARG A 67 12.43 -3.61 33.02
N ARG A 68 13.11 -3.76 31.87
CA ARG A 68 12.64 -3.24 30.58
C ARG A 68 11.38 -3.95 30.11
N VAL A 69 11.33 -5.28 30.25
CA VAL A 69 10.15 -6.10 29.92
C VAL A 69 8.97 -5.75 30.83
N LYS A 70 9.21 -5.66 32.15
CA LYS A 70 8.18 -5.28 33.11
C LYS A 70 7.62 -3.88 32.84
N LYS A 71 8.49 -2.91 32.54
CA LYS A 71 8.07 -1.54 32.18
C LYS A 71 7.29 -1.51 30.86
N HIS A 72 7.68 -2.33 29.88
CA HIS A 72 6.94 -2.45 28.62
C HIS A 72 5.55 -3.05 28.82
N GLN A 73 5.42 -4.12 29.62
CA GLN A 73 4.12 -4.69 29.99
C GLN A 73 3.27 -3.68 30.79
N GLN A 74 3.86 -2.97 31.75
CA GLN A 74 3.18 -1.94 32.51
C GLN A 74 2.64 -0.83 31.60
N ASN A 75 3.45 -0.36 30.63
CA ASN A 75 3.01 0.63 29.64
C ASN A 75 1.85 0.14 28.76
N LEU A 76 1.78 -1.15 28.43
CA LEU A 76 0.68 -1.74 27.67
C LEU A 76 -0.61 -1.84 28.50
N ILE A 77 -0.50 -2.01 29.82
CA ILE A 77 -1.61 -2.04 30.76
C ILE A 77 -2.11 -0.61 31.06
N ASP A 78 -1.19 0.32 31.29
CA ASP A 78 -1.48 1.71 31.68
C ASP A 78 -1.96 2.55 30.49
N ASN A 79 -1.46 2.27 29.28
CA ASN A 79 -1.93 2.84 28.03
C ASN A 79 -2.48 1.72 27.14
N PRO A 80 -3.69 1.21 27.41
CA PRO A 80 -4.41 0.49 26.39
C PRO A 80 -4.64 1.53 25.28
N VAL A 81 -3.83 1.50 24.23
CA VAL A 81 -4.07 2.30 23.03
C VAL A 81 -5.33 1.72 22.42
N GLY A 82 -6.48 2.10 22.97
CA GLY A 82 -7.78 1.79 22.41
C GLY A 82 -7.79 2.40 21.03
N ALA A 83 -8.15 1.60 20.03
CA ALA A 83 -8.48 2.15 18.73
C ALA A 83 -9.49 3.30 18.93
N PRO A 84 -9.43 4.37 18.15
CA PRO A 84 -10.40 5.47 18.24
C PRO A 84 -11.83 4.92 18.30
N GLY A 85 -12.55 5.18 19.38
CA GLY A 85 -13.91 4.66 19.64
C GLY A 85 -14.02 3.50 20.64
N ALA A 86 -12.92 3.05 21.25
CA ALA A 86 -12.91 1.96 22.24
C ALA A 86 -13.77 2.20 23.51
N SER A 87 -14.23 3.43 23.76
CA SER A 87 -15.15 3.76 24.86
C SER A 87 -16.62 3.41 24.60
N HIS A 88 -16.99 3.05 23.37
CA HIS A 88 -18.34 2.58 23.06
C HIS A 88 -18.43 1.05 23.27
N GLU A 89 -19.39 0.56 24.06
CA GLU A 89 -19.61 -0.88 24.31
C GLU A 89 -19.78 -1.72 23.02
N LYS A 90 -20.24 -1.11 21.92
CA LYS A 90 -20.40 -1.75 20.61
C LYS A 90 -19.18 -1.61 19.68
N ALA A 91 -18.10 -0.97 20.12
CA ALA A 91 -16.89 -0.76 19.34
C ALA A 91 -16.04 -2.04 19.26
N GLN A 92 -16.47 -2.97 18.43
CA GLN A 92 -15.68 -4.15 18.10
C GLN A 92 -14.49 -3.78 17.21
N LEU A 93 -13.33 -4.42 17.40
CA LEU A 93 -12.20 -4.29 16.48
C LEU A 93 -12.46 -5.12 15.22
N LEU A 94 -13.03 -4.50 14.19
CA LEU A 94 -13.28 -5.15 12.90
C LEU A 94 -12.21 -4.74 11.88
N SER A 95 -11.69 -5.72 11.13
CA SER A 95 -10.69 -5.53 10.08
C SER A 95 -10.93 -6.51 8.94
N ASN A 96 -10.67 -6.09 7.70
CA ASN A 96 -10.75 -6.95 6.52
C ASN A 96 -9.80 -8.16 6.56
N LYS A 97 -8.76 -8.13 7.43
CA LYS A 97 -7.85 -9.25 7.63
C LYS A 97 -8.46 -10.38 8.45
N THR A 98 -9.28 -10.03 9.44
CA THR A 98 -9.82 -10.99 10.42
C THR A 98 -11.28 -11.28 10.21
N HIS A 99 -12.01 -10.41 9.50
CA HIS A 99 -13.45 -10.51 9.35
C HIS A 99 -13.88 -10.43 7.88
N TYR A 100 -15.05 -10.98 7.59
CA TYR A 100 -15.76 -10.86 6.32
C TYR A 100 -17.27 -10.93 6.56
N ASN A 101 -18.08 -10.54 5.57
CA ASN A 101 -19.51 -10.76 5.61
C ASN A 101 -19.88 -12.00 4.79
N PRO A 102 -20.62 -12.99 5.33
CA PRO A 102 -20.98 -14.20 4.58
C PRO A 102 -22.06 -13.97 3.50
N HIS A 103 -22.88 -12.93 3.62
CA HIS A 103 -23.89 -12.56 2.62
C HIS A 103 -23.26 -11.81 1.44
N ASP A 104 -22.14 -11.13 1.68
CA ASP A 104 -21.32 -10.47 0.66
C ASP A 104 -19.82 -10.60 1.02
N PRO A 105 -19.17 -11.70 0.62
CA PRO A 105 -17.78 -11.99 0.96
C PRO A 105 -16.77 -11.01 0.35
N ASP A 106 -17.15 -10.30 -0.71
CA ASP A 106 -16.31 -9.38 -1.46
C ASP A 106 -16.39 -7.95 -0.93
N ALA A 107 -17.48 -7.59 -0.24
CA ALA A 107 -17.57 -6.32 0.45
C ALA A 107 -16.42 -6.14 1.46
N ARG A 108 -15.89 -4.92 1.52
CA ARG A 108 -14.81 -4.57 2.45
C ARG A 108 -15.25 -3.49 3.41
N ILE A 109 -14.80 -3.62 4.65
CA ILE A 109 -14.93 -2.59 5.68
C ILE A 109 -14.09 -1.39 5.25
N SER A 110 -14.73 -0.25 5.12
CA SER A 110 -14.11 1.03 4.79
C SER A 110 -14.46 2.06 5.86
N VAL A 111 -13.47 2.89 6.21
CA VAL A 111 -13.58 3.93 7.24
C VAL A 111 -13.23 5.27 6.61
N LYS A 112 -14.12 6.25 6.76
CA LYS A 112 -13.83 7.65 6.42
C LYS A 112 -13.74 8.47 7.71
N PRO A 113 -12.79 9.41 7.83
CA PRO A 113 -12.71 10.30 8.98
C PRO A 113 -14.08 10.94 9.29
N GLY A 114 -14.51 10.88 10.54
CA GLY A 114 -15.79 11.45 10.99
C GLY A 114 -17.04 10.64 10.59
N LYS A 115 -16.92 9.46 9.97
CA LYS A 115 -18.06 8.61 9.61
C LYS A 115 -17.93 7.21 10.21
N ALA A 116 -19.08 6.61 10.52
CA ALA A 116 -19.14 5.21 10.93
C ALA A 116 -18.63 4.29 9.81
N ARG A 117 -17.98 3.19 10.22
CA ARG A 117 -17.55 2.10 9.33
C ARG A 117 -18.73 1.53 8.54
N LYS A 118 -18.49 1.21 7.27
CA LYS A 118 -19.48 0.57 6.40
C LYS A 118 -18.80 -0.49 5.53
N LEU A 119 -19.58 -1.46 5.08
CA LEU A 119 -19.20 -2.37 4.01
C LEU A 119 -19.44 -1.68 2.67
N ASN A 120 -18.38 -1.55 1.88
CA ASN A 120 -18.42 -0.87 0.59
C ASN A 120 -17.66 -1.67 -0.48
N TYR A 121 -17.96 -1.33 -1.73
CA TYR A 121 -17.13 -1.55 -2.89
C TYR A 121 -16.45 -0.24 -3.29
N HIS A 122 -15.30 -0.33 -3.93
CA HIS A 122 -14.64 0.80 -4.57
C HIS A 122 -15.10 0.85 -6.03
N CYS A 123 -15.93 1.81 -6.38
CA CYS A 123 -16.42 1.95 -7.75
C CYS A 123 -15.55 2.95 -8.49
N SER A 124 -14.91 2.50 -9.55
CA SER A 124 -14.11 3.36 -10.44
C SER A 124 -14.81 3.53 -11.77
N MET A 125 -14.80 4.74 -12.30
CA MET A 125 -15.47 5.11 -13.54
C MET A 125 -14.53 5.93 -14.42
N ALA A 126 -14.55 5.64 -15.72
CA ALA A 126 -13.88 6.42 -16.74
C ALA A 126 -14.92 7.04 -17.69
N VAL A 127 -14.73 8.31 -18.02
CA VAL A 127 -15.64 9.11 -18.83
C VAL A 127 -14.87 9.80 -19.94
N ASP A 128 -15.39 9.73 -21.15
CA ASP A 128 -14.93 10.52 -22.29
C ASP A 128 -15.31 11.99 -22.09
N THR A 129 -14.33 12.88 -22.11
CA THR A 129 -14.54 14.28 -21.75
C THR A 129 -15.19 15.11 -22.85
N ALA A 130 -15.33 14.61 -24.08
CA ALA A 130 -15.93 15.38 -25.18
C ALA A 130 -17.43 15.57 -24.97
N GLU A 131 -18.13 14.48 -24.61
CA GLU A 131 -19.60 14.46 -24.49
C GLU A 131 -20.08 13.83 -23.16
N GLY A 132 -19.17 13.53 -22.23
CA GLY A 132 -19.51 12.93 -20.93
C GLY A 132 -19.94 11.47 -21.01
N VAL A 133 -19.53 10.73 -22.05
CA VAL A 133 -19.91 9.33 -22.22
C VAL A 133 -19.09 8.42 -21.32
N ILE A 134 -19.75 7.59 -20.51
CA ILE A 134 -19.08 6.60 -19.67
C ILE A 134 -18.45 5.53 -20.56
N SER A 135 -17.12 5.47 -20.58
CA SER A 135 -16.34 4.53 -21.39
C SER A 135 -16.00 3.24 -20.63
N HIS A 136 -15.96 3.30 -19.30
CA HIS A 136 -15.75 2.14 -18.44
C HIS A 136 -16.28 2.37 -17.03
N ILE A 137 -16.73 1.29 -16.40
CA ILE A 137 -17.08 1.24 -14.98
C ILE A 137 -16.63 -0.12 -14.43
N GLN A 138 -16.07 -0.12 -13.22
CA GLN A 138 -15.71 -1.35 -12.52
C GLN A 138 -15.90 -1.19 -11.01
N ALA A 139 -16.16 -2.30 -10.33
CA ALA A 139 -16.19 -2.38 -8.88
C ALA A 139 -15.00 -3.23 -8.42
N ASP A 140 -14.24 -2.67 -7.48
CA ASP A 140 -13.08 -3.26 -6.84
C ASP A 140 -13.29 -3.35 -5.32
N PHE A 141 -12.35 -3.99 -4.62
CA PHE A 141 -12.38 -4.08 -3.16
C PHE A 141 -12.14 -2.72 -2.49
N ALA A 142 -12.96 -2.35 -1.50
CA ALA A 142 -12.87 -1.05 -0.83
C ALA A 142 -11.74 -0.90 0.22
N ASP A 143 -10.78 -1.82 0.24
CA ASP A 143 -9.61 -1.80 1.11
C ASP A 143 -8.29 -1.43 0.40
N GLY A 144 -8.35 -1.17 -0.92
CA GLY A 144 -7.24 -0.63 -1.70
C GLY A 144 -7.19 0.90 -1.74
N ARG A 145 -6.14 1.42 -2.40
CA ARG A 145 -5.99 2.85 -2.73
C ARG A 145 -6.30 3.06 -4.20
N ASP A 146 -6.85 4.21 -4.55
CA ASP A 146 -7.22 4.59 -5.93
C ASP A 146 -6.06 4.38 -6.91
N SER A 147 -4.85 4.83 -6.53
CA SER A 147 -3.62 4.60 -7.30
C SER A 147 -3.35 3.15 -7.72
N GLN A 148 -3.88 2.13 -7.04
CA GLN A 148 -3.67 0.73 -7.43
C GLN A 148 -4.51 0.32 -8.65
N TYR A 149 -5.62 1.01 -8.91
CA TYR A 149 -6.60 0.62 -9.92
C TYR A 149 -6.42 1.35 -11.26
N LEU A 150 -5.67 2.46 -11.29
CA LEU A 150 -5.41 3.20 -12.55
C LEU A 150 -4.93 2.30 -13.70
N PRO A 151 -3.97 1.38 -13.50
CA PRO A 151 -3.50 0.53 -14.59
C PRO A 151 -4.60 -0.37 -15.16
N SER A 152 -5.45 -0.97 -14.31
CA SER A 152 -6.53 -1.86 -14.77
C SER A 152 -7.60 -1.08 -15.53
N ILE A 153 -8.02 0.07 -15.00
CA ILE A 153 -8.96 0.99 -15.65
C ILE A 153 -8.44 1.41 -17.02
N SER A 154 -7.20 1.91 -17.07
CA SER A 154 -6.55 2.39 -18.30
C SER A 154 -6.47 1.31 -19.37
N MET A 155 -6.04 0.08 -19.01
CA MET A 155 -6.01 -1.04 -19.95
C MET A 155 -7.39 -1.39 -20.50
N GLN A 156 -8.40 -1.42 -19.64
CA GLN A 156 -9.77 -1.75 -20.04
C GLN A 156 -10.35 -0.69 -20.99
N VAL A 157 -10.10 0.59 -20.72
CA VAL A 157 -10.53 1.70 -21.58
C VAL A 157 -9.79 1.66 -22.92
N GLN A 158 -8.45 1.54 -22.92
CA GLN A 158 -7.67 1.43 -24.16
C GLN A 158 -8.11 0.27 -25.03
N ASN A 159 -8.34 -0.91 -24.45
CA ASN A 159 -8.79 -2.09 -25.19
C ASN A 159 -10.15 -1.86 -25.84
N ARG A 160 -11.10 -1.18 -25.17
CA ARG A 160 -12.41 -0.85 -25.74
C ARG A 160 -12.31 0.18 -26.85
N LEU A 161 -11.53 1.24 -26.64
CA LEU A 161 -11.34 2.28 -27.65
C LEU A 161 -10.66 1.72 -28.90
N LYS A 162 -9.61 0.91 -28.73
CA LYS A 162 -8.91 0.25 -29.84
C LYS A 162 -9.82 -0.65 -30.66
N LYS A 163 -10.76 -1.37 -30.03
CA LYS A 163 -11.77 -2.19 -30.73
C LYS A 163 -12.72 -1.37 -31.60
N ASN A 164 -12.82 -0.06 -31.35
CA ASN A 164 -13.63 0.88 -32.11
C ASN A 164 -12.76 1.85 -32.92
N GLU A 165 -11.49 1.50 -33.18
CA GLU A 165 -10.54 2.32 -33.96
C GLU A 165 -10.26 3.71 -33.34
N LEU A 166 -10.51 3.86 -32.03
CA LEU A 166 -10.23 5.06 -31.26
C LEU A 166 -8.94 4.90 -30.46
N ALA A 167 -8.22 6.00 -30.28
CA ALA A 167 -6.98 6.06 -29.51
C ALA A 167 -7.14 6.99 -28.32
N MET A 168 -6.73 6.51 -27.15
CA MET A 168 -6.62 7.32 -25.93
C MET A 168 -5.19 7.84 -25.81
N THR A 169 -5.05 9.15 -25.68
CA THR A 169 -3.76 9.84 -25.51
C THR A 169 -3.66 10.54 -24.17
N ASP A 170 -4.78 10.90 -23.56
CA ASP A 170 -4.81 11.70 -22.33
C ASP A 170 -5.67 11.04 -21.26
N MET A 171 -5.14 10.99 -20.04
CA MET A 171 -5.82 10.46 -18.87
C MET A 171 -5.81 11.48 -17.75
N LEU A 172 -7.00 11.94 -17.34
CA LEU A 172 -7.21 12.86 -16.24
C LEU A 172 -7.61 12.05 -15.01
N ALA A 173 -7.01 12.33 -13.87
CA ALA A 173 -7.39 11.70 -12.61
C ALA A 173 -7.08 12.60 -11.43
N ASP A 174 -7.71 12.33 -10.28
CA ASP A 174 -7.47 13.06 -9.05
C ASP A 174 -6.09 12.77 -8.43
N ALA A 175 -5.73 13.52 -7.39
CA ALA A 175 -4.46 13.31 -6.69
C ALA A 175 -4.36 11.94 -5.99
N GLY A 176 -5.47 11.26 -5.71
CA GLY A 176 -5.50 9.90 -5.16
C GLY A 176 -4.85 8.87 -6.08
N TYR A 177 -4.79 9.15 -7.39
CA TYR A 177 -4.10 8.33 -8.38
C TYR A 177 -2.60 8.65 -8.56
N SER A 178 -2.07 9.69 -7.91
CA SER A 178 -0.66 10.09 -8.01
C SER A 178 0.28 9.02 -7.42
N ASN A 179 0.94 8.27 -8.30
CA ASN A 179 1.96 7.29 -7.93
C ASN A 179 3.01 7.17 -9.04
N GLY A 180 4.31 7.11 -8.70
CA GLY A 180 5.39 6.94 -9.68
C GLY A 180 5.21 5.74 -10.62
N SER A 181 4.64 4.64 -10.12
CA SER A 181 4.29 3.48 -10.97
C SER A 181 3.24 3.79 -12.02
N ASN A 182 2.24 4.61 -11.67
CA ASN A 182 1.17 5.02 -12.58
C ASN A 182 1.69 5.93 -13.68
N TYR A 183 2.51 6.93 -13.34
CA TYR A 183 3.13 7.81 -14.34
C TYR A 183 3.99 7.00 -15.33
N ASN A 184 4.87 6.13 -14.82
CA ASN A 184 5.67 5.25 -15.69
C ASN A 184 4.80 4.31 -16.55
N PHE A 185 3.70 3.77 -15.99
CA PHE A 185 2.78 2.91 -16.72
C PHE A 185 2.09 3.63 -17.89
N LEU A 186 1.69 4.90 -17.70
CA LEU A 186 1.08 5.75 -18.72
C LEU A 186 2.10 6.17 -19.79
N GLU A 187 3.29 6.60 -19.38
CA GLU A 187 4.39 6.98 -20.28
C GLU A 187 4.79 5.84 -21.22
N GLN A 188 4.94 4.60 -20.69
CA GLN A 188 5.25 3.42 -21.50
C GLN A 188 4.18 3.10 -22.56
N ARG A 189 2.99 3.66 -22.42
CA ARG A 189 1.85 3.49 -23.34
C ARG A 189 1.60 4.71 -24.22
N GLY A 190 2.44 5.75 -24.12
CA GLY A 190 2.25 6.99 -24.84
C GLY A 190 1.00 7.76 -24.40
N ILE A 191 0.57 7.60 -23.14
CA ILE A 191 -0.54 8.34 -22.56
C ILE A 191 0.02 9.46 -21.67
N THR A 192 -0.45 10.68 -21.88
CA THR A 192 -0.19 11.82 -20.99
C THR A 192 -1.12 11.75 -19.78
N GLY A 193 -0.54 11.58 -18.59
CA GLY A 193 -1.27 11.55 -17.33
C GLY A 193 -1.40 12.95 -16.71
N TRP A 194 -2.58 13.55 -16.80
CA TRP A 194 -2.94 14.80 -16.13
C TRP A 194 -3.42 14.53 -14.70
N ILE A 195 -2.48 14.14 -13.84
CA ILE A 195 -2.73 13.73 -12.46
C ILE A 195 -1.96 14.65 -11.51
N PRO A 196 -2.63 15.47 -10.68
CA PRO A 196 -1.97 16.33 -9.71
C PRO A 196 -1.12 15.52 -8.73
N VAL A 197 0.10 15.98 -8.45
CA VAL A 197 1.00 15.26 -7.55
C VAL A 197 0.53 15.39 -6.11
N PHE A 198 0.37 14.26 -5.41
CA PHE A 198 -0.04 14.22 -4.01
C PHE A 198 1.17 14.30 -3.07
N GLY A 199 1.12 15.21 -2.09
CA GLY A 199 2.10 15.30 -0.99
C GLY A 199 3.19 16.35 -1.19
N LYS A 200 4.36 16.14 -0.56
CA LYS A 200 5.49 17.10 -0.51
C LYS A 200 6.44 16.98 -1.71
N TYR A 201 5.94 16.62 -2.88
CA TYR A 201 6.79 16.55 -4.07
C TYR A 201 7.32 17.95 -4.40
N LYS A 202 8.64 18.08 -4.49
CA LYS A 202 9.31 19.28 -4.96
C LYS A 202 9.88 18.98 -6.35
N PRO A 203 9.38 19.64 -7.42
CA PRO A 203 9.87 19.41 -8.78
C PRO A 203 11.35 19.80 -8.90
N GLU A 204 11.76 20.80 -8.13
CA GLU A 204 13.13 21.26 -8.02
C GLU A 204 13.62 20.99 -6.60
N ILE A 205 14.72 20.26 -6.50
CA ILE A 205 15.42 20.04 -5.25
C ILE A 205 16.51 21.12 -5.21
N GLU A 206 16.45 21.99 -4.19
CA GLU A 206 17.47 23.01 -3.96
C GLU A 206 18.86 22.37 -3.94
N ASP A 207 19.82 22.98 -4.64
CA ASP A 207 21.18 22.48 -4.91
C ASP A 207 21.32 21.24 -5.79
N PHE A 208 20.22 20.65 -6.27
CA PHE A 208 20.25 19.48 -7.15
C PHE A 208 19.49 19.73 -8.46
N PRO A 209 20.10 20.45 -9.44
CA PRO A 209 19.49 20.64 -10.75
C PRO A 209 19.38 19.32 -11.51
N TYR A 210 18.24 19.12 -12.17
CA TYR A 210 17.96 17.95 -13.00
C TYR A 210 18.30 18.22 -14.48
N ASN A 211 19.09 17.34 -15.10
CA ASN A 211 19.37 17.37 -16.54
C ASN A 211 18.45 16.39 -17.27
N LYS A 212 17.51 16.91 -18.07
CA LYS A 212 16.54 16.11 -18.83
C LYS A 212 17.16 15.27 -19.94
N GLU A 213 18.22 15.74 -20.59
CA GLU A 213 18.86 15.03 -21.72
C GLU A 213 19.60 13.78 -21.25
N LYS A 214 20.21 13.85 -20.06
CA LYS A 214 21.04 12.78 -19.48
C LYS A 214 20.33 11.96 -18.41
N ASP A 215 19.09 12.32 -18.05
CA ASP A 215 18.32 11.73 -16.95
C ASP A 215 19.16 11.61 -15.65
N GLU A 216 19.81 12.71 -15.26
CA GLU A 216 20.69 12.76 -14.09
C GLU A 216 20.47 14.03 -13.26
N TYR A 217 20.54 13.90 -11.93
CA TYR A 217 20.70 15.04 -11.05
C TYR A 217 22.17 15.41 -10.93
N ARG A 218 22.49 16.69 -10.73
CA ARG A 218 23.84 17.15 -10.40
C ARG A 218 23.87 17.64 -8.97
N CYS A 219 24.90 17.31 -8.20
CA CYS A 219 25.07 17.87 -6.87
C CYS A 219 25.64 19.31 -6.95
N PRO A 220 25.68 20.08 -5.84
CA PRO A 220 26.24 21.45 -5.87
C PRO A 220 27.72 21.51 -6.29
N MET A 221 28.47 20.40 -6.15
CA MET A 221 29.86 20.27 -6.67
C MET A 221 29.92 19.85 -8.14
N ASN A 222 28.82 19.97 -8.89
CA ASN A 222 28.67 19.62 -10.31
C ASN A 222 29.01 18.16 -10.66
N LYS A 223 28.94 17.25 -9.69
CA LYS A 223 29.10 15.80 -9.93
C LYS A 223 27.76 15.19 -10.31
N PRO A 224 27.69 14.34 -11.36
CA PRO A 224 26.47 13.66 -11.73
C PRO A 224 26.11 12.61 -10.67
N LEU A 225 24.83 12.56 -10.30
CA LEU A 225 24.23 11.43 -9.60
C LEU A 225 23.53 10.57 -10.66
N PRO A 226 24.14 9.46 -11.10
CA PRO A 226 23.50 8.57 -12.05
C PRO A 226 22.32 7.86 -11.38
N PHE A 227 21.29 7.60 -12.17
CA PHE A 227 20.17 6.75 -11.77
C PHE A 227 20.68 5.34 -11.41
N LYS A 228 20.42 4.88 -10.18
CA LYS A 228 20.87 3.56 -9.71
C LYS A 228 19.81 2.47 -9.88
N GLY A 229 18.54 2.85 -9.93
CA GLY A 229 17.42 1.91 -10.00
C GLY A 229 16.20 2.40 -9.23
N PHE A 230 15.12 1.64 -9.36
CA PHE A 230 13.88 1.89 -8.63
C PHE A 230 13.93 1.18 -7.27
N HIS A 231 13.52 1.87 -6.21
CA HIS A 231 13.18 1.19 -4.97
C HIS A 231 11.74 0.74 -5.02
N ILE A 232 11.49 -0.55 -4.81
CA ILE A 232 10.15 -1.09 -4.61
C ILE A 232 9.98 -1.22 -3.09
N GLY A 233 9.37 -0.21 -2.47
CA GLY A 233 8.90 -0.34 -1.08
C GLY A 233 7.60 -1.14 -1.04
N VAL A 234 7.32 -1.83 0.07
CA VAL A 234 5.98 -2.37 0.37
C VAL A 234 5.27 -1.36 1.29
N PRO A 235 4.11 -0.78 0.93
CA PRO A 235 3.34 -0.98 -0.31
C PRO A 235 4.01 -0.31 -1.52
N ILE A 236 3.73 -0.79 -2.75
CA ILE A 236 4.42 -0.41 -4.00
C ILE A 236 4.46 1.12 -4.17
N VAL A 237 5.60 1.69 -3.81
CA VAL A 237 5.98 3.08 -4.06
C VAL A 237 7.26 3.00 -4.86
N PHE A 238 7.20 3.50 -6.11
CA PHE A 238 8.38 3.65 -6.94
C PHE A 238 9.05 4.98 -6.61
N SER A 239 10.26 4.92 -6.05
CA SER A 239 11.13 6.08 -5.94
C SER A 239 12.42 5.83 -6.72
N ARG A 240 12.84 6.80 -7.53
CA ARG A 240 14.14 6.77 -8.19
C ARG A 240 15.23 7.02 -7.15
N LYS A 241 16.20 6.10 -7.03
CA LYS A 241 17.37 6.29 -6.16
C LYS A 241 18.53 6.85 -6.96
N PHE A 242 19.01 8.00 -6.50
CA PHE A 242 20.27 8.62 -6.93
C PHE A 242 21.28 8.50 -5.79
N THR A 243 22.54 8.17 -6.08
CA THR A 243 23.57 7.97 -5.04
C THR A 243 24.83 8.74 -5.40
N LEU A 244 25.34 9.51 -4.44
CA LEU A 244 26.68 10.10 -4.52
C LEU A 244 27.72 9.01 -4.26
N ARG A 245 28.58 8.73 -5.25
CA ARG A 245 29.83 8.00 -4.97
C ARG A 245 30.84 9.01 -4.43
N TYR A 246 31.12 8.95 -3.13
CA TYR A 246 32.33 9.57 -2.59
C TYR A 246 33.52 8.77 -3.10
N LEU A 247 34.28 9.36 -4.02
CA LEU A 247 35.65 8.92 -4.28
C LEU A 247 36.51 9.51 -3.16
N ASP A 248 36.91 8.67 -2.20
CA ASP A 248 37.95 8.98 -1.23
C ASP A 248 39.25 9.29 -2.00
N LYS A 249 39.48 10.58 -2.28
CA LYS A 249 40.83 11.04 -2.59
C LYS A 249 41.57 11.10 -1.26
N LYS A 250 42.38 10.07 -0.98
CA LYS A 250 43.46 10.16 0.02
C LYS A 250 44.30 11.39 -0.33
N LEU A 251 44.20 12.43 0.49
CA LEU A 251 45.15 13.53 0.52
C LEU A 251 46.47 12.95 1.02
N THR A 252 47.43 12.77 0.11
CA THR A 252 48.85 12.62 0.48
C THR A 252 49.37 14.01 0.85
N PRO A 253 49.86 14.24 2.07
CA PRO A 253 50.48 15.50 2.44
C PRO A 253 51.87 15.60 1.78
N SER A 254 52.13 16.73 1.14
CA SER A 254 53.46 17.22 0.77
C SER A 254 53.97 18.15 1.84
#